data_AF-A0A961XHS5-F1
#
_entry.id   AF-A0A961XHS5-F1
#
_cell.length_a   1.000
_cell.length_b   1.000
_cell.length_c   1.000
_cell.angle_alpha   90.00
_cell.angle_beta   90.00
_cell.angle_gamma   90.00
#
_symmetry.space_group_name_H-M   'P 1'
#
loop_
_entity.id
_entity.type
_entity.pdbx_description
1 polymer ?
#
loop_
_entity_poly.entity_id
_entity_poly.type
_entity_poly.pdbx_seq_one_letter_code
_entity_poly.pdbx_strand_id
1 'polypeptide(L)'
;MSRHFDLSLYLVTDPNLGGGRDLCEIVEAAISGGVTIVQLRDPQAGTRKLVEMAERLLQVTRAHSVPLLINDRVDVALAAGADGVHLGQSDMQADQARALLGPNAIIGLSVGSAAEYAASLQLLTNVDYLGTGPAYATSTKADAGNAIGEAGITAMKARATLPVVAIGGIDAARTAGLIRAGADGVAVVSAIIAAADPHAAAIAIKTEIAKGRTA
;
A
#
# COMPACT_ATOMS: atom_id res chain seq x y z
N MET A 1 -8.31 -13.13 16.73
CA MET A 1 -7.76 -13.93 15.62
C MET A 1 -7.42 -12.94 14.51
N SER A 2 -6.14 -12.65 14.31
CA SER A 2 -5.71 -11.67 13.32
C SER A 2 -6.12 -12.17 11.92
N ARG A 3 -6.84 -11.34 11.17
CA ARG A 3 -7.22 -11.65 9.79
C ARG A 3 -5.93 -11.83 8.98
N HIS A 4 -5.80 -12.96 8.29
CA HIS A 4 -4.67 -13.17 7.39
C HIS A 4 -4.92 -12.36 6.11
N PHE A 5 -4.04 -11.41 5.79
CA PHE A 5 -4.09 -10.63 4.56
C PHE A 5 -2.76 -10.77 3.81
N ASP A 6 -2.81 -10.67 2.49
CA ASP A 6 -1.64 -10.88 1.63
C ASP A 6 -1.10 -9.53 1.11
N LEU A 7 0.12 -9.19 1.53
CA LEU A 7 0.83 -7.97 1.14
C LEU A 7 1.63 -8.09 -0.16
N SER A 8 1.60 -9.25 -0.84
CA SER A 8 2.45 -9.56 -2.00
C SER A 8 2.45 -8.46 -3.05
N LEU A 9 1.28 -8.10 -3.58
CA LEU A 9 1.13 -7.06 -4.60
C LEU A 9 0.09 -6.04 -4.14
N TYR A 10 0.60 -4.90 -3.69
CA TYR A 10 -0.19 -3.84 -3.09
C TYR A 10 -0.38 -2.69 -4.10
N LEU A 11 -1.63 -2.46 -4.51
CA LEU A 11 -1.98 -1.29 -5.32
C LEU A 11 -2.33 -0.09 -4.44
N VAL A 12 -1.65 1.03 -4.62
CA VAL A 12 -2.09 2.34 -4.11
C VAL A 12 -2.65 3.14 -5.30
N THR A 13 -3.82 3.75 -5.14
CA THR A 13 -4.44 4.51 -6.23
C THR A 13 -3.87 5.92 -6.35
N ASP A 14 -3.94 6.48 -7.56
CA ASP A 14 -3.88 7.93 -7.78
C ASP A 14 -4.71 8.25 -9.04
N PRO A 15 -5.96 8.71 -8.91
CA PRO A 15 -6.87 8.88 -10.05
C PRO A 15 -6.32 9.78 -11.16
N ASN A 16 -5.43 10.72 -10.83
CA ASN A 16 -4.82 11.64 -11.80
C ASN A 16 -3.91 10.91 -12.80
N LEU A 17 -3.35 9.76 -12.41
CA LEU A 17 -2.49 8.94 -13.27
C LEU A 17 -3.30 8.00 -14.16
N GLY A 18 -4.61 7.83 -13.91
CA GLY A 18 -5.47 6.88 -14.62
C GLY A 18 -5.85 7.30 -16.04
N GLY A 19 -5.47 8.51 -16.48
CA GLY A 19 -5.77 9.02 -17.81
C GLY A 19 -7.27 9.24 -18.08
N GLY A 20 -8.06 9.50 -17.03
CA GLY A 20 -9.51 9.69 -17.11
C GLY A 20 -10.35 8.41 -17.20
N ARG A 21 -9.72 7.22 -17.18
CA ARG A 21 -10.42 5.94 -17.06
C ARG A 21 -11.09 5.80 -15.69
N ASP A 22 -12.15 5.00 -15.61
CA ASP A 22 -12.80 4.73 -14.34
C ASP A 22 -11.87 3.96 -13.40
N LEU A 23 -11.76 4.44 -12.16
CA LEU A 23 -10.85 3.86 -11.17
C LEU A 23 -11.27 2.45 -10.76
N CYS A 24 -12.58 2.17 -10.70
CA CYS A 24 -13.07 0.84 -10.33
C CYS A 24 -12.70 -0.18 -11.40
N GLU A 25 -12.82 0.17 -12.69
CA GLU A 25 -12.39 -0.69 -13.80
C GLU A 25 -10.87 -0.98 -13.77
N ILE A 26 -10.05 0.05 -13.49
CA ILE A 26 -8.59 -0.14 -13.34
C ILE A 26 -8.29 -1.09 -12.19
N VAL A 27 -8.93 -0.88 -11.03
CA VAL A 27 -8.70 -1.69 -9.83
C VAL A 27 -9.18 -3.13 -10.03
N GLU A 28 -10.34 -3.35 -10.66
CA GLU A 28 -10.86 -4.68 -10.96
C GLU A 28 -9.94 -5.46 -11.91
N ALA A 29 -9.45 -4.80 -12.96
CA ALA A 29 -8.48 -5.37 -13.89
C ALA A 29 -7.18 -5.74 -13.16
N ALA A 30 -6.69 -4.88 -12.27
CA ALA A 30 -5.47 -5.14 -11.50
C ALA A 30 -5.63 -6.29 -10.48
N ILE A 31 -6.79 -6.39 -9.81
CA ILE A 31 -7.12 -7.50 -8.92
C ILE A 31 -7.16 -8.81 -9.70
N SER A 32 -7.81 -8.81 -10.88
CA SER A 32 -7.83 -9.98 -11.77
C SER A 32 -6.42 -10.40 -12.22
N GLY A 33 -5.50 -9.44 -12.37
CA GLY A 33 -4.10 -9.69 -12.67
C GLY A 33 -3.24 -10.10 -11.45
N GLY A 34 -3.80 -10.02 -10.24
CA GLY A 34 -3.22 -10.57 -9.02
C GLY A 34 -2.81 -9.56 -7.95
N VAL A 35 -3.35 -8.33 -7.96
CA VAL A 35 -3.29 -7.44 -6.79
C VAL A 35 -3.99 -8.10 -5.60
N THR A 36 -3.35 -8.04 -4.43
CA THR A 36 -3.80 -8.73 -3.21
C THR A 36 -4.30 -7.79 -2.11
N ILE A 37 -4.05 -6.49 -2.25
CA ILE A 37 -4.54 -5.44 -1.36
C ILE A 37 -4.59 -4.11 -2.11
N VAL A 38 -5.62 -3.30 -1.83
CA VAL A 38 -5.81 -1.98 -2.46
C VAL A 38 -5.86 -0.90 -1.39
N GLN A 39 -5.21 0.24 -1.66
CA GLN A 39 -5.32 1.45 -0.86
C GLN A 39 -5.87 2.59 -1.71
N LEU A 40 -7.01 3.13 -1.30
CA LEU A 40 -7.56 4.34 -1.88
C LEU A 40 -6.78 5.55 -1.35
N ARG A 41 -6.06 6.19 -2.26
CA ARG A 41 -5.44 7.49 -2.10
C ARG A 41 -5.90 8.41 -3.24
N ASP A 42 -6.47 9.54 -2.87
CA ASP A 42 -6.73 10.66 -3.77
C ASP A 42 -6.44 11.96 -3.00
N PRO A 43 -5.27 12.59 -3.22
CA PRO A 43 -4.87 13.77 -2.46
C PRO A 43 -5.70 15.02 -2.81
N GLN A 44 -6.50 14.99 -3.88
CA GLN A 44 -7.29 16.14 -4.35
C GLN A 44 -8.79 16.00 -4.01
N ALA A 45 -9.24 14.80 -3.66
CA ALA A 45 -10.63 14.56 -3.30
C ALA A 45 -10.97 15.15 -1.92
N GLY A 46 -12.07 15.91 -1.88
CA GLY A 46 -12.74 16.21 -0.62
C GLY A 46 -13.41 14.96 -0.01
N THR A 47 -13.67 15.00 1.29
CA THR A 47 -14.19 13.87 2.08
C THR A 47 -15.37 13.14 1.45
N ARG A 48 -16.39 13.88 0.98
CA ARG A 48 -17.58 13.26 0.36
C ARG A 48 -17.21 12.37 -0.84
N LYS A 49 -16.40 12.89 -1.76
CA LYS A 49 -15.97 12.15 -2.95
C LYS A 49 -15.11 10.94 -2.57
N LEU A 50 -14.29 11.07 -1.52
CA LEU A 50 -13.44 9.97 -1.06
C LEU A 50 -14.28 8.84 -0.45
N VAL A 51 -15.34 9.16 0.31
CA VAL A 51 -16.29 8.16 0.83
C VAL A 51 -17.05 7.48 -0.31
N GLU A 52 -17.62 8.26 -1.25
CA GLU A 52 -18.34 7.71 -2.40
C GLU A 52 -17.45 6.78 -3.24
N MET A 53 -16.18 7.14 -3.46
CA MET A 53 -15.23 6.30 -4.18
C MET A 53 -14.84 5.04 -3.37
N ALA A 54 -14.65 5.18 -2.05
CA ALA A 54 -14.37 4.04 -1.17
C ALA A 54 -15.51 3.02 -1.19
N GLU A 55 -16.76 3.47 -1.13
CA GLU A 55 -17.94 2.60 -1.21
C GLU A 55 -18.02 1.84 -2.54
N ARG A 56 -17.75 2.53 -3.66
CA ARG A 56 -17.69 1.90 -4.99
C ARG A 56 -16.56 0.87 -5.08
N LEU A 57 -15.36 1.22 -4.61
CA LEU A 57 -14.24 0.29 -4.59
C LEU A 57 -14.49 -0.90 -3.67
N LEU A 58 -15.18 -0.73 -2.53
CA LEU A 58 -15.53 -1.84 -1.65
C LEU A 58 -16.42 -2.87 -2.34
N GLN A 59 -17.30 -2.47 -3.24
CA GLN A 59 -18.10 -3.42 -4.04
C GLN A 59 -17.20 -4.31 -4.89
N VAL A 60 -16.21 -3.70 -5.56
CA VAL A 60 -15.21 -4.43 -6.36
C VAL A 60 -14.35 -5.32 -5.47
N THR A 61 -13.67 -4.75 -4.47
CA THR A 61 -12.67 -5.50 -3.71
C THR A 61 -13.28 -6.63 -2.90
N ARG A 62 -14.49 -6.46 -2.34
CA ARG A 62 -15.20 -7.54 -1.62
C ARG A 62 -15.63 -8.68 -2.53
N ALA A 63 -16.02 -8.40 -3.78
CA ALA A 63 -16.34 -9.45 -4.76
C ALA A 63 -15.14 -10.39 -5.02
N HIS A 64 -13.92 -9.88 -4.84
CA HIS A 64 -12.68 -10.64 -5.00
C HIS A 64 -11.99 -11.01 -3.68
N SER A 65 -12.60 -10.75 -2.52
CA SER A 65 -11.99 -10.96 -1.19
C SER A 65 -10.64 -10.25 -1.00
N VAL A 66 -10.47 -9.09 -1.63
CA VAL A 66 -9.30 -8.21 -1.48
C VAL A 66 -9.63 -7.10 -0.47
N PRO A 67 -8.78 -6.83 0.54
CA PRO A 67 -9.02 -5.75 1.48
C PRO A 67 -8.84 -4.37 0.82
N LEU A 68 -9.68 -3.42 1.22
CA LEU A 68 -9.53 -2.01 0.87
C LEU A 68 -9.09 -1.20 2.09
N LEU A 69 -7.97 -0.49 1.98
CA LEU A 69 -7.49 0.47 2.98
C LEU A 69 -7.71 1.90 2.49
N ILE A 70 -7.89 2.82 3.44
CA ILE A 70 -7.94 4.26 3.14
C ILE A 70 -6.62 4.92 3.56
N ASN A 71 -6.02 5.69 2.67
CA ASN A 71 -4.83 6.47 2.97
C ASN A 71 -5.17 7.64 3.91
N ASP A 72 -4.49 7.69 5.06
CA ASP A 72 -4.47 8.74 6.11
C ASP A 72 -5.81 8.96 6.86
N ARG A 73 -6.95 8.78 6.19
CA ARG A 73 -8.28 9.24 6.60
C ARG A 73 -9.09 8.19 7.35
N VAL A 74 -8.86 8.09 8.66
CA VAL A 74 -9.61 7.20 9.59
C VAL A 74 -11.12 7.47 9.57
N ASP A 75 -11.52 8.73 9.47
CA ASP A 75 -12.93 9.13 9.38
C ASP A 75 -13.60 8.62 8.11
N VAL A 76 -12.90 8.63 6.98
CA VAL A 76 -13.40 8.07 5.71
C VAL A 76 -13.44 6.55 5.76
N ALA A 77 -12.45 5.89 6.38
CA ALA A 77 -12.48 4.45 6.59
C ALA A 77 -13.70 4.02 7.42
N LEU A 78 -14.02 4.74 8.49
CA LEU A 78 -15.21 4.51 9.31
C LEU A 78 -16.50 4.75 8.52
N ALA A 79 -16.59 5.88 7.81
CA ALA A 79 -17.80 6.24 7.07
C ALA A 79 -18.12 5.23 5.95
N ALA A 80 -17.12 4.76 5.21
CA ALA A 80 -17.31 3.79 4.13
C ALA A 80 -17.35 2.32 4.62
N GLY A 81 -16.91 2.04 5.85
CA GLY A 81 -16.74 0.68 6.35
C GLY A 81 -15.59 -0.08 5.65
N ALA A 82 -14.46 0.61 5.45
CA ALA A 82 -13.24 0.03 4.88
C ALA A 82 -12.56 -0.98 5.83
N ASP A 83 -11.68 -1.83 5.29
CA ASP A 83 -10.99 -2.85 6.09
C ASP A 83 -9.86 -2.28 6.97
N GLY A 84 -9.46 -1.03 6.72
CA GLY A 84 -8.48 -0.34 7.56
C GLY A 84 -7.86 0.89 6.90
N VAL A 85 -6.67 1.25 7.36
CA VAL A 85 -5.96 2.48 6.95
C VAL A 85 -4.46 2.25 6.76
N HIS A 86 -3.83 3.13 5.99
CA HIS A 86 -2.39 3.32 6.01
C HIS A 86 -2.09 4.75 6.45
N LEU A 87 -1.16 4.93 7.38
CA LEU A 87 -0.88 6.19 8.04
C LEU A 87 0.57 6.62 7.80
N GLY A 88 0.78 7.90 7.55
CA GLY A 88 2.06 8.58 7.59
C GLY A 88 2.48 9.02 8.99
N GLN A 89 3.72 9.50 9.11
CA GLN A 89 4.29 9.97 10.38
C GLN A 89 3.61 11.24 10.92
N SER A 90 2.93 12.00 10.07
CA SER A 90 2.22 13.24 10.42
C SER A 90 0.71 13.07 10.62
N ASP A 91 0.19 11.87 10.44
CA ASP A 91 -1.25 11.61 10.48
C ASP A 91 -1.72 11.25 11.89
N MET A 92 -2.96 10.79 12.02
CA MET A 92 -3.46 10.23 13.27
C MET A 92 -2.54 9.12 13.77
N GLN A 93 -2.26 9.09 15.07
CA GLN A 93 -1.41 8.04 15.63
C GLN A 93 -2.09 6.67 15.54
N ALA A 94 -1.29 5.62 15.36
CA ALA A 94 -1.79 4.26 15.12
C ALA A 94 -2.61 3.70 16.30
N ASP A 95 -2.29 4.11 17.53
CA ASP A 95 -3.04 3.74 18.74
C ASP A 95 -4.45 4.35 18.75
N GLN A 96 -4.58 5.62 18.37
CA GLN A 96 -5.86 6.30 18.21
C GLN A 96 -6.67 5.69 17.06
N ALA A 97 -6.04 5.43 15.92
CA ALA A 97 -6.68 4.77 14.79
C ALA A 97 -7.19 3.37 15.18
N ARG A 98 -6.38 2.59 15.92
CA ARG A 98 -6.77 1.28 16.46
C ARG A 98 -7.95 1.37 17.43
N ALA A 99 -7.96 2.36 18.31
CA ALA A 99 -9.05 2.57 19.25
C ALA A 99 -10.39 2.88 18.54
N LEU A 100 -10.35 3.63 17.44
CA LEU A 100 -11.52 4.02 16.66
C LEU A 100 -12.01 2.90 15.72
N LEU A 101 -11.10 2.27 14.98
CA LEU A 101 -11.42 1.25 13.97
C LEU A 101 -11.62 -0.14 14.56
N GLY A 102 -11.13 -0.37 15.78
CA GLY A 102 -11.24 -1.62 16.49
C GLY A 102 -10.12 -2.63 16.18
N PRO A 103 -10.14 -3.78 16.87
CA PRO A 103 -9.04 -4.74 16.88
C PRO A 103 -8.85 -5.49 15.55
N ASN A 104 -9.83 -5.42 14.64
CA ASN A 104 -9.81 -6.17 13.38
C ASN A 104 -9.38 -5.34 12.17
N ALA A 105 -9.21 -4.03 12.32
CA ALA A 105 -8.79 -3.16 11.23
C ALA A 105 -7.35 -3.46 10.81
N ILE A 106 -7.03 -3.34 9.52
CA ILE A 106 -5.66 -3.45 9.03
C ILE A 106 -5.01 -2.06 9.09
N ILE A 107 -3.96 -1.89 9.87
CA ILE A 107 -3.27 -0.59 10.04
C ILE A 107 -1.84 -0.71 9.52
N GLY A 108 -1.53 0.01 8.45
CA GLY A 108 -0.16 0.20 7.95
C GLY A 108 0.45 1.50 8.45
N LEU A 109 1.77 1.53 8.63
CA LEU A 109 2.51 2.74 8.96
C LEU A 109 3.67 2.96 7.98
N SER A 110 3.78 4.16 7.42
CA SER A 110 4.95 4.56 6.64
C SER A 110 6.16 4.75 7.55
N VAL A 111 7.25 4.01 7.30
CA VAL A 111 8.53 4.10 8.01
C VAL A 111 9.66 3.95 6.99
N GLY A 112 10.32 5.06 6.65
CA GLY A 112 11.38 5.16 5.64
C GLY A 112 12.79 5.21 6.22
N SER A 113 12.96 5.39 7.53
CA SER A 113 14.29 5.49 8.17
C SER A 113 14.40 4.76 9.50
N ALA A 114 15.64 4.49 9.92
CA ALA A 114 15.91 3.92 11.25
C ALA A 114 15.46 4.85 12.39
N ALA A 115 15.51 6.18 12.17
CA ALA A 115 15.06 7.16 13.15
C ALA A 115 13.52 7.11 13.32
N GLU A 116 12.77 7.05 12.21
CA GLU A 116 11.31 6.89 12.25
C GLU A 116 10.91 5.56 12.87
N TYR A 117 11.62 4.47 12.57
CA TYR A 117 11.37 3.17 13.18
C TYR A 117 11.56 3.23 14.70
N ALA A 118 12.67 3.81 15.17
CA ALA A 118 12.95 3.99 16.60
C ALA A 118 11.89 4.86 17.28
N ALA A 119 11.45 5.94 16.64
CA ALA A 119 10.40 6.82 17.14
C ALA A 119 9.02 6.13 17.19
N SER A 120 8.77 5.17 16.29
CA SER A 120 7.50 4.45 16.18
C SER A 120 7.38 3.24 17.09
N LEU A 121 8.44 2.81 17.81
CA LEU A 121 8.47 1.54 18.56
C LEU A 121 7.27 1.31 19.49
N GLN A 122 6.80 2.36 20.16
CA GLN A 122 5.66 2.27 21.07
C GLN A 122 4.31 2.10 20.34
N LEU A 123 4.22 2.56 19.10
CA LEU A 123 3.03 2.48 18.26
C LEU A 123 2.92 1.14 17.52
N LEU A 124 4.04 0.42 17.34
CA LEU A 124 4.09 -0.80 16.52
C LEU A 124 3.18 -1.93 17.02
N THR A 125 2.77 -1.92 18.29
CA THR A 125 1.80 -2.88 18.83
C THR A 125 0.40 -2.72 18.24
N ASN A 126 0.10 -1.56 17.63
CA ASN A 126 -1.17 -1.25 16.99
C ASN A 126 -1.09 -1.27 15.45
N VAL A 127 0.07 -1.60 14.89
CA VAL A 127 0.37 -1.60 13.45
C VAL A 127 0.56 -3.04 12.97
N ASP A 128 0.04 -3.35 11.79
CA ASP A 128 0.07 -4.69 11.20
C ASP A 128 1.19 -4.87 10.16
N TYR A 129 1.65 -3.79 9.52
CA TYR A 129 2.78 -3.80 8.57
C TYR A 129 3.40 -2.41 8.38
N LEU A 130 4.61 -2.38 7.84
CA LEU A 130 5.34 -1.15 7.51
C LEU A 130 5.38 -0.92 6.00
N GLY A 131 5.12 0.31 5.56
CA GLY A 131 5.45 0.78 4.22
C GLY A 131 6.82 1.45 4.25
N THR A 132 7.79 0.93 3.52
CA THR A 132 9.17 1.43 3.55
C THR A 132 9.60 1.88 2.17
N GLY A 133 10.02 3.14 2.09
CA GLY A 133 10.43 3.76 0.84
C GLY A 133 10.72 5.25 1.01
N PRO A 134 10.97 5.93 -0.12
CA PRO A 134 10.91 5.43 -1.49
C PRO A 134 12.08 4.49 -1.79
N ALA A 135 11.81 3.31 -2.32
CA ALA A 135 12.84 2.37 -2.75
C ALA A 135 13.66 2.95 -3.92
N TYR A 136 12.98 3.58 -4.87
CA TYR A 136 13.59 4.28 -6.00
C TYR A 136 12.96 5.65 -6.18
N ALA A 137 13.63 6.53 -6.93
CA ALA A 137 13.13 7.87 -7.22
C ALA A 137 11.72 7.82 -7.85
N THR A 138 10.82 8.67 -7.39
CA THR A 138 9.42 8.75 -7.83
C THR A 138 8.91 10.18 -7.80
N SER A 139 8.00 10.52 -8.70
CA SER A 139 7.30 11.82 -8.75
C SER A 139 5.86 11.75 -8.21
N THR A 140 5.38 10.56 -7.80
CA THR A 140 3.98 10.35 -7.36
C THR A 140 3.66 11.05 -6.03
N LYS A 141 4.64 11.15 -5.13
CA LYS A 141 4.49 11.79 -3.81
C LYS A 141 5.63 12.80 -3.66
N ALA A 142 5.28 14.09 -3.58
CA ALA A 142 6.26 15.20 -3.62
C ALA A 142 7.22 15.21 -2.41
N ASP A 143 6.76 14.67 -1.28
CA ASP A 143 7.47 14.56 -0.01
C ASP A 143 8.10 13.17 0.22
N ALA A 144 8.27 12.36 -0.83
CA ALA A 144 8.83 11.00 -0.68
C ALA A 144 10.27 11.00 -0.14
N GLY A 145 11.06 12.05 -0.33
CA GLY A 145 12.46 12.08 0.13
C GLY A 145 13.39 11.25 -0.77
N ASN A 146 14.59 10.92 -0.26
CA ASN A 146 15.63 10.28 -1.05
C ASN A 146 15.41 8.77 -1.20
N ALA A 147 15.74 8.23 -2.37
CA ALA A 147 15.66 6.80 -2.63
C ALA A 147 16.63 6.02 -1.73
N ILE A 148 16.11 5.02 -1.02
CA ILE A 148 16.90 4.20 -0.08
C ILE A 148 17.47 2.92 -0.73
N GLY A 149 16.98 2.55 -1.92
CA GLY A 149 17.39 1.37 -2.67
C GLY A 149 17.12 0.04 -1.94
N GLU A 150 17.54 -1.06 -2.56
CA GLU A 150 17.45 -2.40 -1.99
C GLU A 150 18.19 -2.51 -0.65
N ALA A 151 19.33 -1.85 -0.51
CA ALA A 151 20.09 -1.82 0.74
C ALA A 151 19.30 -1.19 1.91
N GLY A 152 18.53 -0.14 1.64
CA GLY A 152 17.63 0.46 2.63
C GLY A 152 16.51 -0.48 3.06
N ILE A 153 15.93 -1.23 2.11
CA ILE A 153 14.92 -2.26 2.40
C ILE A 153 15.51 -3.37 3.26
N THR A 154 16.70 -3.89 2.91
CA THR A 154 17.39 -4.90 3.72
C THR A 154 17.69 -4.38 5.13
N ALA A 155 18.15 -3.14 5.25
CA ALA A 155 18.41 -2.50 6.53
C ALA A 155 17.14 -2.37 7.38
N MET A 156 15.99 -2.03 6.78
CA MET A 156 14.72 -1.98 7.50
C MET A 156 14.25 -3.37 7.90
N LYS A 157 14.28 -4.35 6.98
CA LYS A 157 13.86 -5.73 7.23
C LYS A 157 14.64 -6.37 8.38
N ALA A 158 15.94 -6.10 8.49
CA ALA A 158 16.77 -6.58 9.59
C ALA A 158 16.39 -6.00 10.97
N ARG A 159 15.67 -4.87 11.00
CA ARG A 159 15.24 -4.18 12.23
C ARG A 159 13.78 -4.45 12.58
N ALA A 160 12.93 -4.57 11.56
CA ALA A 160 11.49 -4.67 11.70
C ALA A 160 11.05 -6.03 12.25
N THR A 161 10.15 -6.01 13.22
CA THR A 161 9.44 -7.21 13.70
C THR A 161 8.14 -7.46 12.93
N LEU A 162 7.66 -6.46 12.20
CA LEU A 162 6.45 -6.50 11.37
C LEU A 162 6.81 -6.76 9.89
N PRO A 163 5.86 -7.24 9.07
CA PRO A 163 6.03 -7.30 7.62
C PRO A 163 6.39 -5.92 7.03
N VAL A 164 7.27 -5.92 6.04
CA VAL A 164 7.77 -4.73 5.33
C VAL A 164 7.34 -4.80 3.87
N VAL A 165 6.61 -3.78 3.43
CA VAL A 165 6.26 -3.57 2.02
C VAL A 165 7.13 -2.45 1.46
N ALA A 166 7.90 -2.77 0.41
CA ALA A 166 8.67 -1.74 -0.28
C ALA A 166 7.74 -0.87 -1.15
N ILE A 167 7.92 0.44 -1.13
CA ILE A 167 7.13 1.39 -1.93
C ILE A 167 8.02 2.45 -2.59
N GLY A 168 7.58 3.02 -3.71
CA GLY A 168 8.19 4.19 -4.33
C GLY A 168 9.09 3.85 -5.52
N GLY A 169 8.68 4.29 -6.72
CA GLY A 169 9.46 4.13 -7.95
C GLY A 169 9.60 2.69 -8.44
N ILE A 170 8.66 1.82 -8.05
CA ILE A 170 8.69 0.38 -8.34
C ILE A 170 7.90 0.08 -9.62
N ASP A 171 8.51 -0.72 -10.49
CA ASP A 171 7.93 -1.35 -11.67
C ASP A 171 8.26 -2.85 -11.69
N ALA A 172 7.83 -3.59 -12.72
CA ALA A 172 8.12 -5.01 -12.82
C ALA A 172 9.63 -5.30 -12.79
N ALA A 173 10.44 -4.56 -13.55
CA ALA A 173 11.89 -4.80 -13.66
C ALA A 173 12.63 -4.66 -12.33
N ARG A 174 12.14 -3.81 -11.43
CA ARG A 174 12.74 -3.57 -10.10
C ARG A 174 12.17 -4.45 -8.99
N THR A 175 11.05 -5.12 -9.23
CA THR A 175 10.28 -5.83 -8.21
C THR A 175 11.07 -6.99 -7.60
N ALA A 176 11.67 -7.86 -8.42
CA ALA A 176 12.36 -9.05 -7.93
C ALA A 176 13.57 -8.71 -7.02
N GLY A 177 14.25 -7.59 -7.27
CA GLY A 177 15.36 -7.11 -6.42
C GLY A 177 14.91 -6.78 -5.01
N LEU A 178 13.79 -6.06 -4.87
CA LEU A 178 13.25 -5.68 -3.56
C LEU A 178 12.76 -6.88 -2.74
N ILE A 179 12.16 -7.87 -3.41
CA ILE A 179 11.76 -9.12 -2.74
C ILE A 179 13.00 -9.87 -2.24
N ARG A 180 14.05 -10.00 -3.05
CA ARG A 180 15.34 -10.59 -2.62
C ARG A 180 16.01 -9.79 -1.50
N ALA A 181 15.81 -8.47 -1.48
CA ALA A 181 16.27 -7.59 -0.40
C ALA A 181 15.52 -7.81 0.92
N GLY A 182 14.44 -8.60 0.92
CA GLY A 182 13.72 -9.04 2.10
C GLY A 182 12.33 -8.43 2.28
N ALA A 183 11.82 -7.65 1.31
CA ALA A 183 10.46 -7.15 1.37
C ALA A 183 9.45 -8.30 1.30
N ASP A 184 8.42 -8.26 2.15
CA ASP A 184 7.34 -9.26 2.18
C ASP A 184 6.37 -9.07 1.00
N GLY A 185 6.36 -7.86 0.43
CA GLY A 185 5.65 -7.50 -0.79
C GLY A 185 6.08 -6.13 -1.33
N VAL A 186 5.45 -5.70 -2.43
CA VAL A 186 5.70 -4.39 -3.04
C VAL A 186 4.40 -3.61 -3.22
N ALA A 187 4.48 -2.30 -2.95
CA ALA A 187 3.42 -1.35 -3.23
C ALA A 187 3.76 -0.51 -4.47
N VAL A 188 2.80 -0.46 -5.41
CA VAL A 188 2.95 0.23 -6.70
C VAL A 188 1.78 1.19 -6.92
N VAL A 189 2.06 2.27 -7.68
CA VAL A 189 1.06 3.27 -8.07
C VAL A 189 1.00 3.36 -9.60
N SER A 190 1.90 4.14 -10.19
CA SER A 190 1.92 4.44 -11.63
C SER A 190 2.11 3.20 -12.49
N ALA A 191 2.88 2.21 -12.03
CA ALA A 191 3.15 0.98 -12.77
C ALA A 191 1.87 0.19 -13.13
N ILE A 192 0.78 0.37 -12.39
CA ILE A 192 -0.53 -0.22 -12.70
C ILE A 192 -1.53 0.85 -13.11
N ILE A 193 -1.67 1.93 -12.33
CA ILE A 193 -2.71 2.95 -12.57
C ILE A 193 -2.53 3.64 -13.93
N ALA A 194 -1.29 3.92 -14.33
CA ALA A 194 -0.98 4.57 -15.61
C ALA A 194 -0.76 3.57 -16.76
N ALA A 195 -0.79 2.26 -16.51
CA ALA A 195 -0.56 1.26 -17.54
C ALA A 195 -1.73 1.23 -18.53
N ALA A 196 -1.43 1.08 -19.82
CA ALA A 196 -2.46 0.90 -20.85
C ALA A 196 -3.35 -0.31 -20.54
N ASP A 197 -2.75 -1.39 -20.04
CA ASP A 197 -3.41 -2.60 -19.57
C ASP A 197 -3.03 -2.87 -18.09
N PRO A 198 -3.88 -2.47 -17.12
CA PRO A 198 -3.64 -2.71 -15.70
C PRO A 198 -3.56 -4.19 -15.32
N HIS A 199 -4.30 -5.06 -16.01
CA HIS A 199 -4.31 -6.50 -15.78
C HIS A 199 -2.96 -7.12 -16.16
N ALA A 200 -2.48 -6.84 -17.37
CA ALA A 200 -1.16 -7.31 -17.81
C ALA A 200 -0.02 -6.77 -16.95
N ALA A 201 -0.11 -5.50 -16.51
CA ALA A 201 0.87 -4.90 -15.61
C ALA A 201 0.92 -5.61 -14.25
N ALA A 202 -0.24 -5.91 -13.65
CA ALA A 202 -0.32 -6.64 -12.40
C ALA A 202 0.26 -8.07 -12.53
N ILE A 203 -0.01 -8.79 -13.62
CA ILE A 203 0.58 -10.11 -13.89
C ILE A 203 2.10 -10.05 -13.97
N ALA A 204 2.63 -9.05 -14.68
CA ALA A 204 4.08 -8.87 -14.83
C ALA A 204 4.75 -8.67 -13.45
N ILE A 205 4.18 -7.81 -12.60
CA ILE A 205 4.72 -7.56 -11.26
C ILE A 205 4.60 -8.79 -10.37
N LYS A 206 3.45 -9.49 -10.39
CA LYS A 206 3.24 -10.74 -9.65
C LYS A 206 4.24 -11.82 -10.04
N THR A 207 4.57 -11.91 -11.32
CA THR A 207 5.58 -12.85 -11.82
C THR A 207 6.96 -12.55 -11.25
N GLU A 208 7.34 -11.27 -11.17
CA GLU A 208 8.61 -10.84 -10.59
C GLU A 208 8.66 -11.02 -9.07
N ILE A 209 7.51 -10.88 -8.37
CA ILE A 209 7.40 -11.26 -6.95
C ILE A 209 7.70 -12.74 -6.77
N ALA A 210 7.08 -13.61 -7.58
CA ALA A 210 7.30 -15.05 -7.50
C ALA A 210 8.78 -15.41 -7.74
N LYS A 211 9.41 -14.83 -8.77
CA LYS A 211 10.84 -15.02 -9.05
C LYS A 211 11.72 -14.58 -7.89
N GLY A 212 11.41 -13.44 -7.27
CA GLY A 212 12.15 -12.93 -6.11
C GLY A 212 12.07 -13.85 -4.89
N ARG A 213 10.97 -14.58 -4.70
CA ARG A 213 10.78 -15.53 -3.58
C ARG A 213 11.48 -16.87 -3.78
N THR A 214 11.77 -17.26 -5.02
CA THR A 214 12.36 -18.57 -5.35
C THR A 214 13.89 -18.56 -5.46
N ALA A 215 14.51 -17.39 -5.43
CA ALA A 215 15.95 -17.19 -5.59
C ALA A 215 16.66 -17.10 -4.23
#